data_AF-A0A357KPV4-F1
#
_entry.id   AF-A0A357KPV4-F1
#
_cell.length_a   1.000
_cell.length_b   1.000
_cell.length_c   1.000
_cell.angle_alpha   90.00
_cell.angle_beta   90.00
_cell.angle_gamma   90.00
#
_symmetry.space_group_name_H-M   'P 1'
#
loop_
_entity.id
_entity.type
_entity.pdbx_description
1 polymer ?
#
loop_
_entity_poly.entity_id
_entity_poly.type
_entity_poly.pdbx_seq_one_letter_code
_entity_poly.pdbx_strand_id
1 'polypeptide(L)'
;MYLEHFNLEDDPFRLSPDAKFYYGSLSHSTAKEYMDYVLWSRDSFVVITGDIGTGKTTLIQKMLEDAGPKITVAKIHQTQLNEIEFIQALLDQFGVNPFETESKVKLLSMLNDYLQKKYEEGETVVVIIDEAQNLKPRVLEEIRLLSGFDSNREKLLNIFLVGQPELRDTLFSPQMEQLFQRIRLR
;
A
#
# COMPACT_ATOMS: atom_id res chain seq x y z
N MET A 1 29.50 -19.56 -12.02
CA MET A 1 30.13 -20.68 -11.29
C MET A 1 29.14 -21.49 -10.46
N TYR A 2 28.31 -20.90 -9.58
CA TYR A 2 27.26 -21.65 -8.87
C TYR A 2 26.04 -21.98 -9.78
N LEU A 3 25.60 -21.02 -10.61
CA LEU A 3 24.46 -21.19 -11.52
C LEU A 3 24.64 -22.35 -12.51
N GLU A 4 25.77 -22.38 -13.22
CA GLU A 4 26.09 -23.44 -14.18
C GLU A 4 26.27 -24.81 -13.49
N HIS A 5 26.78 -24.85 -12.26
CA HIS A 5 26.96 -26.09 -11.51
C HIS A 5 25.63 -26.73 -11.09
N PHE A 6 24.64 -25.91 -10.73
CA PHE A 6 23.29 -26.35 -10.34
C PHE A 6 22.26 -26.24 -11.47
N ASN A 7 22.69 -25.86 -12.68
CA ASN A 7 21.83 -25.63 -13.85
C ASN A 7 20.66 -24.67 -13.56
N LEU A 8 20.96 -23.58 -12.83
CA LEU A 8 20.00 -22.53 -12.50
C LEU A 8 20.06 -21.40 -13.53
N GLU A 9 18.89 -20.90 -13.93
CA GLU A 9 18.77 -19.79 -14.89
C GLU A 9 18.98 -18.42 -14.24
N ASP A 10 18.79 -18.32 -12.92
CA ASP A 10 18.96 -17.08 -12.17
C ASP A 10 19.47 -17.33 -10.73
N ASP A 11 19.97 -16.28 -10.08
CA ASP A 11 20.50 -16.31 -8.70
C ASP A 11 19.40 -16.61 -7.67
N PRO A 12 19.43 -17.79 -7.02
CA PRO A 12 18.36 -18.24 -6.13
C PRO A 12 18.37 -17.56 -4.75
N PHE A 13 19.41 -16.80 -4.40
CA PHE A 13 19.57 -16.17 -3.08
C PHE A 13 19.55 -14.64 -3.14
N ARG A 14 18.97 -14.05 -4.19
CA ARG A 14 18.74 -12.61 -4.27
C ARG A 14 17.89 -12.15 -3.09
N LEU A 15 18.32 -11.06 -2.46
CA LEU A 15 17.58 -10.42 -1.37
C LEU A 15 16.37 -9.62 -1.88
N SER A 16 16.38 -9.22 -3.15
CA SER A 16 15.26 -8.53 -3.79
C SER A 16 14.16 -9.54 -4.17
N PRO A 17 12.89 -9.29 -3.81
CA PRO A 17 11.79 -10.14 -4.23
C PRO A 17 11.61 -10.10 -5.75
N ASP A 18 11.30 -11.26 -6.33
CA ASP A 18 11.00 -11.45 -7.75
C ASP A 18 9.73 -12.31 -7.88
N ALA A 19 8.71 -11.73 -8.52
CA ALA A 19 7.39 -12.35 -8.69
C ALA A 19 7.43 -13.63 -9.54
N LYS A 20 8.49 -13.87 -10.33
CA LYS A 20 8.68 -15.13 -11.08
C LYS A 20 8.80 -16.35 -10.17
N PHE A 21 9.31 -16.15 -8.95
CA PHE A 21 9.46 -17.20 -7.94
C PHE A 21 8.28 -17.24 -6.96
N TYR A 22 7.16 -16.59 -7.27
CA TYR A 22 5.96 -16.65 -6.44
C TYR A 22 5.43 -18.07 -6.32
N TYR A 23 5.35 -18.57 -5.08
CA TYR A 23 4.66 -19.80 -4.73
C TYR A 23 3.32 -19.48 -4.08
N GLY A 24 2.24 -19.75 -4.81
CA GLY A 24 0.86 -19.58 -4.36
C GLY A 24 0.44 -20.66 -3.37
N SER A 25 0.96 -20.59 -2.14
CA SER A 25 0.40 -21.36 -1.02
C SER A 25 -1.09 -21.03 -0.86
N LEU A 26 -1.83 -21.85 -0.11
CA LEU A 26 -3.26 -21.58 0.12
C LEU A 26 -3.48 -20.18 0.72
N SER A 27 -2.68 -19.80 1.73
CA SER A 27 -2.76 -18.48 2.35
C SER A 27 -2.38 -17.34 1.40
N HIS A 28 -1.35 -17.52 0.56
CA HIS A 28 -0.97 -16.51 -0.43
C HIS A 28 -2.02 -16.34 -1.53
N SER A 29 -2.64 -17.44 -1.97
CA SER A 29 -3.66 -17.41 -3.01
C SER A 29 -4.93 -16.73 -2.51
N THR A 30 -5.40 -17.08 -1.30
CA THR A 30 -6.54 -16.39 -0.66
C THR A 30 -6.27 -14.90 -0.48
N ALA A 31 -5.08 -14.54 0.02
CA ALA A 31 -4.71 -13.14 0.19
C ALA A 31 -4.67 -12.41 -1.16
N LYS A 32 -4.10 -13.01 -2.21
CA LYS A 32 -4.04 -12.42 -3.54
C LYS A 32 -5.42 -12.17 -4.14
N GLU A 33 -6.30 -13.18 -4.13
CA GLU A 33 -7.67 -13.04 -4.66
C GLU A 33 -8.42 -11.89 -4.00
N TYR A 34 -8.23 -11.72 -2.68
CA TYR A 34 -8.82 -10.60 -1.96
C TYR A 34 -8.20 -9.26 -2.34
N MET A 35 -6.87 -9.18 -2.45
CA MET A 35 -6.18 -7.96 -2.89
C MET A 35 -6.63 -7.54 -4.29
N ASP A 36 -6.78 -8.50 -5.20
CA ASP A 36 -7.30 -8.28 -6.55
C ASP A 36 -8.74 -7.77 -6.49
N TYR A 37 -9.61 -8.38 -5.68
CA TYR A 37 -10.98 -7.91 -5.47
C TYR A 37 -11.02 -6.47 -4.95
N VAL A 38 -10.19 -6.12 -3.96
CA VAL A 38 -10.19 -4.77 -3.38
C VAL A 38 -9.70 -3.72 -4.37
N LEU A 39 -8.64 -4.05 -5.11
CA LEU A 39 -8.09 -3.17 -6.13
C LEU A 39 -9.15 -2.73 -7.15
N TRP A 40 -10.03 -3.65 -7.56
CA TRP A 40 -11.08 -3.38 -8.55
C TRP A 40 -12.40 -2.89 -7.96
N SER A 41 -12.72 -3.27 -6.73
CA SER A 41 -13.93 -2.80 -6.04
C SER A 41 -13.80 -1.37 -5.49
N ARG A 42 -12.60 -0.77 -5.55
CA ARG A 42 -12.29 0.55 -4.98
C ARG A 42 -12.70 0.64 -3.51
N ASP A 43 -12.59 -0.46 -2.76
CA ASP A 43 -12.76 -0.46 -1.32
C ASP A 43 -11.44 -0.03 -0.67
N SER A 44 -11.43 1.06 0.07
CA SER A 44 -10.23 1.91 0.22
C SER A 44 -9.14 1.41 1.18
N PHE A 45 -9.24 0.19 1.75
CA PHE A 45 -8.35 -0.23 2.84
C PHE A 45 -8.12 -1.75 2.97
N VAL A 46 -6.87 -2.18 2.85
CA VAL A 46 -6.40 -3.57 3.00
C VAL A 46 -5.27 -3.63 4.02
N VAL A 47 -5.27 -4.67 4.85
CA VAL A 47 -4.20 -4.93 5.81
C VAL A 47 -3.62 -6.31 5.56
N ILE A 48 -2.30 -6.38 5.36
CA ILE A 48 -1.56 -7.62 5.13
C ILE A 48 -0.53 -7.75 6.25
N THR A 49 -0.75 -8.72 7.13
CA THR A 49 0.18 -9.04 8.22
C THR A 49 0.78 -10.43 8.05
N GLY A 50 2.03 -10.56 8.45
CA GLY A 50 2.72 -11.84 8.53
C GLY A 50 4.14 -11.66 9.04
N ASP A 51 4.77 -12.73 9.50
CA ASP A 51 6.13 -12.66 10.04
C ASP A 51 7.16 -12.24 8.97
N ILE A 52 8.36 -11.91 9.42
CA ILE A 52 9.47 -11.58 8.53
C ILE A 52 9.76 -12.76 7.59
N GLY A 53 9.98 -12.49 6.30
CA GLY A 53 10.28 -13.53 5.31
C GLY A 53 9.09 -14.35 4.81
N THR A 54 7.86 -14.03 5.22
CA THR A 54 6.62 -14.71 4.76
C THR A 54 6.18 -14.35 3.34
N GLY A 55 6.95 -13.54 2.60
CA GLY A 55 6.65 -13.24 1.19
C GLY A 55 5.64 -12.11 0.95
N LYS A 56 5.34 -11.28 1.96
CA LYS A 56 4.42 -10.12 1.84
C LYS A 56 4.76 -9.21 0.65
N THR A 57 6.02 -8.80 0.53
CA THR A 57 6.48 -7.92 -0.56
C THR A 57 6.37 -8.59 -1.92
N THR A 58 6.69 -9.90 -2.01
CA THR A 58 6.53 -10.69 -3.24
C THR A 58 5.06 -10.79 -3.65
N LEU A 59 4.15 -11.00 -2.70
CA LEU A 59 2.71 -11.04 -2.95
C LEU A 59 2.19 -9.72 -3.53
N ILE A 60 2.62 -8.59 -2.97
CA ILE A 60 2.25 -7.25 -3.46
C ILE A 60 2.80 -7.00 -4.86
N GLN A 61 4.07 -7.33 -5.10
CA GLN A 61 4.65 -7.22 -6.44
C GLN A 61 3.86 -8.04 -7.45
N LYS A 62 3.49 -9.28 -7.10
CA LYS A 62 2.69 -10.13 -7.97
C LYS A 62 1.31 -9.54 -8.27
N MET A 63 0.63 -8.97 -7.27
CA MET A 63 -0.64 -8.26 -7.46
C MET A 63 -0.48 -7.06 -8.42
N LEU A 64 0.56 -6.24 -8.24
CA LEU A 64 0.81 -5.07 -9.08
C LEU A 64 1.13 -5.45 -10.53
N GLU A 65 1.89 -6.52 -10.76
CA GLU A 65 2.17 -7.02 -12.11
C GLU A 65 0.90 -7.50 -12.81
N ASP A 66 0.00 -8.17 -12.08
CA ASP A 66 -1.25 -8.70 -12.62
C ASP A 66 -2.31 -7.61 -12.88
N ALA A 67 -2.25 -6.48 -12.16
CA ALA A 67 -3.18 -5.36 -12.28
C ALA A 67 -3.08 -4.60 -13.62
N GLY A 68 -1.97 -4.73 -14.33
CA GLY A 68 -1.77 -4.11 -15.65
C GLY A 68 -1.43 -2.62 -15.61
N PRO A 69 -1.51 -1.91 -16.75
CA PRO A 69 -0.90 -0.58 -16.91
C PRO A 69 -1.72 0.60 -16.38
N LYS A 70 -2.98 0.40 -15.96
CA LYS A 70 -3.88 1.49 -15.50
C LYS A 70 -3.85 1.70 -14.00
N ILE A 71 -2.70 1.45 -13.38
CA ILE A 71 -2.48 1.69 -11.96
C ILE A 71 -1.34 2.67 -11.76
N THR A 72 -1.53 3.60 -10.83
CA THR A 72 -0.46 4.44 -10.31
C THR A 72 -0.20 4.06 -8.87
N VAL A 73 1.07 3.84 -8.52
CA VAL A 73 1.46 3.26 -7.22
C VAL A 73 2.41 4.21 -6.50
N ALA A 74 2.10 4.56 -5.25
CA ALA A 74 3.05 5.13 -4.31
C ALA A 74 3.45 4.07 -3.28
N LYS A 75 4.76 3.89 -3.06
CA LYS A 75 5.30 2.96 -2.06
C LYS A 75 6.02 3.75 -0.96
N ILE A 76 5.56 3.60 0.27
CA ILE A 76 6.15 4.24 1.44
C ILE A 76 6.86 3.16 2.27
N HIS A 77 8.20 3.22 2.29
CA HIS A 77 9.05 2.35 3.11
C HIS A 77 9.54 3.04 4.40
N GLN A 78 9.65 4.37 4.39
CA GLN A 78 10.00 5.15 5.57
C GLN A 78 8.72 5.47 6.37
N THR A 79 8.58 4.87 7.54
CA THR A 79 7.40 4.99 8.39
C THR A 79 7.61 5.86 9.63
N GLN A 80 8.83 6.36 9.86
CA GLN A 80 9.15 7.32 10.92
C GLN A 80 8.82 8.77 10.50
N LEU A 81 7.63 8.99 9.96
CA LEU A 81 7.15 10.28 9.49
C LEU A 81 6.12 10.87 10.47
N ASN A 82 5.97 12.19 10.46
CA ASN A 82 4.79 12.86 10.98
C ASN A 82 3.69 12.97 9.91
N GLU A 83 2.52 13.50 10.28
CA GLU A 83 1.33 13.58 9.43
C GLU A 83 1.56 14.43 8.17
N ILE A 84 2.31 15.53 8.28
CA ILE A 84 2.64 16.42 7.15
C ILE A 84 3.66 15.75 6.24
N GLU A 85 4.74 15.22 6.83
CA GLU A 85 5.80 14.51 6.12
C GLU A 85 5.26 13.29 5.36
N PHE A 86 4.27 12.60 5.91
CA PHE A 86 3.60 11.49 5.24
C PHE A 86 2.88 11.93 3.96
N ILE A 87 2.11 13.03 4.01
CA ILE A 87 1.41 13.56 2.82
C ILE A 87 2.43 14.07 1.79
N GLN A 88 3.51 14.72 2.24
CA GLN A 88 4.60 15.14 1.35
C GLN A 88 5.27 13.93 0.68
N ALA A 89 5.58 12.87 1.43
CA ALA A 89 6.15 11.65 0.88
C ALA A 89 5.22 11.00 -0.16
N LEU A 90 3.90 10.98 0.08
CA LEU A 90 2.93 10.49 -0.91
C LEU A 90 2.93 11.31 -2.19
N LEU A 91 2.87 12.65 -2.08
CA LEU A 91 2.89 13.54 -3.25
C LEU A 91 4.18 13.40 -4.04
N ASP A 92 5.33 13.30 -3.36
CA ASP A 92 6.64 13.09 -4.00
C ASP A 92 6.69 11.75 -4.76
N GLN A 93 6.16 10.67 -4.18
CA GLN A 93 6.02 9.37 -4.86
C GLN A 93 5.13 9.45 -6.12
N PHE A 94 4.15 10.34 -6.13
CA PHE A 94 3.31 10.63 -7.29
C PHE A 94 3.93 11.63 -8.28
N GLY A 95 5.14 12.12 -8.02
CA GLY A 95 5.83 13.10 -8.86
C GLY A 95 5.30 14.54 -8.72
N VAL A 96 4.57 14.84 -7.64
CA VAL A 96 4.06 16.17 -7.32
C VAL A 96 4.95 16.81 -6.27
N ASN A 97 5.65 17.91 -6.58
CA ASN A 97 6.56 18.59 -5.65
C ASN A 97 5.80 19.19 -4.46
N PRO A 98 5.95 18.67 -3.23
CA PRO A 98 5.20 19.12 -2.06
C PRO A 98 6.01 20.01 -1.11
N PHE A 99 7.28 20.31 -1.42
CA PHE A 99 8.23 20.92 -0.49
C PHE A 99 8.18 22.46 -0.46
N GLU A 100 7.31 23.07 -1.27
CA GLU A 100 7.10 24.52 -1.28
C GLU A 100 6.18 25.00 -0.15
N THR A 101 5.58 24.07 0.62
CA THR A 101 4.69 24.43 1.72
C THR A 101 4.64 23.36 2.81
N GLU A 102 4.53 23.82 4.05
CA GLU A 102 4.20 22.98 5.22
C GLU A 102 2.71 23.04 5.56
N SER A 103 1.90 23.76 4.77
CA SER A 103 0.47 23.87 5.02
C SER A 103 -0.23 22.57 4.65
N LYS A 104 -0.66 21.81 5.66
CA LYS A 104 -1.45 20.59 5.50
C LYS A 104 -2.64 20.78 4.55
N VAL A 105 -3.35 21.91 4.65
CA VAL A 105 -4.51 22.22 3.79
C VAL A 105 -4.09 22.29 2.31
N LYS A 106 -2.95 22.93 2.00
CA LYS A 106 -2.44 23.00 0.63
C LYS A 106 -2.02 21.61 0.13
N LEU A 107 -1.31 20.84 0.95
CA LEU A 107 -0.90 19.48 0.60
C LEU A 107 -2.10 18.56 0.32
N LEU A 108 -3.15 18.64 1.14
CA LEU A 108 -4.38 17.88 0.92
C LEU A 108 -5.11 18.32 -0.36
N SER A 109 -5.10 19.62 -0.69
CA SER A 109 -5.64 20.13 -1.95
C SER A 109 -4.87 19.54 -3.14
N MET A 110 -3.54 19.59 -3.11
CA MET A 110 -2.68 19.05 -4.16
C MET A 110 -2.92 17.55 -4.37
N LEU A 111 -3.06 16.80 -3.26
CA LEU A 111 -3.34 15.36 -3.32
C LEU A 111 -4.72 15.11 -3.92
N ASN A 112 -5.75 15.84 -3.49
CA ASN A 112 -7.09 15.71 -4.05
C ASN A 112 -7.12 16.01 -5.55
N ASP A 113 -6.49 17.11 -5.99
CA ASP A 113 -6.42 17.49 -7.41
C ASP A 113 -5.72 16.41 -8.24
N TYR A 114 -4.62 15.86 -7.73
CA TYR A 114 -3.91 14.74 -8.35
C TYR A 114 -4.81 13.51 -8.48
N LEU A 115 -5.48 13.12 -7.40
CA LEU A 115 -6.34 11.93 -7.38
C LEU A 115 -7.57 12.07 -8.29
N GLN A 116 -8.18 13.26 -8.36
CA GLN A 116 -9.28 13.54 -9.29
C GLN A 116 -8.82 13.44 -10.74
N LYS A 117 -7.64 13.99 -11.06
CA LYS A 117 -7.07 13.84 -12.40
C LYS A 117 -6.87 12.37 -12.78
N LYS A 118 -6.30 11.56 -11.88
CA LYS A 118 -6.13 10.11 -12.10
C LYS A 118 -7.46 9.37 -12.26
N TYR A 119 -8.47 9.79 -11.50
CA TYR A 119 -9.82 9.27 -11.63
C TYR A 119 -10.42 9.54 -13.02
N GLU A 120 -10.30 10.77 -13.51
CA GLU A 120 -10.77 11.18 -14.86
C GLU A 120 -10.01 10.45 -15.98
N GLU A 121 -8.73 10.12 -15.77
CA GLU A 121 -7.92 9.30 -16.67
C GLU A 121 -8.30 7.80 -16.64
N GLY A 122 -9.20 7.41 -15.72
CA GLY A 122 -9.59 6.02 -15.51
C GLY A 122 -8.49 5.16 -14.89
N GLU A 123 -7.53 5.78 -14.20
CA GLU A 123 -6.47 5.10 -13.46
C GLU A 123 -6.89 4.82 -12.02
N THR A 124 -6.41 3.69 -11.50
CA THR A 124 -6.54 3.32 -10.10
C THR A 124 -5.30 3.74 -9.33
N VAL A 125 -5.46 4.53 -8.27
CA VAL A 125 -4.35 4.95 -7.41
C VAL A 125 -4.22 4.02 -6.21
N VAL A 126 -3.01 3.49 -6.01
CA VAL A 126 -2.67 2.53 -4.97
C VAL A 126 -1.56 3.11 -4.09
N VAL A 127 -1.75 3.08 -2.78
CA VAL A 127 -0.76 3.43 -1.78
C VAL A 127 -0.39 2.18 -1.01
N ILE A 128 0.88 1.80 -1.06
CA ILE A 128 1.42 0.68 -0.27
C ILE A 128 2.33 1.26 0.80
N ILE A 129 2.03 0.93 2.05
CA ILE A 129 2.85 1.33 3.19
C ILE A 129 3.44 0.07 3.79
N ASP A 130 4.73 -0.13 3.57
CA ASP A 130 5.48 -1.27 4.09
C ASP A 130 6.00 -0.96 5.50
N GLU A 131 6.23 -2.00 6.29
CA GLU A 131 6.61 -1.88 7.70
C GLU A 131 5.65 -0.99 8.52
N ALA A 132 4.35 -1.06 8.21
CA ALA A 132 3.31 -0.19 8.76
C ALA A 132 3.12 -0.32 10.28
N GLN A 133 3.60 -1.40 10.91
CA GLN A 133 3.61 -1.52 12.38
C GLN A 133 4.44 -0.43 13.08
N ASN A 134 5.36 0.23 12.34
CA ASN A 134 6.18 1.32 12.87
C ASN A 134 5.50 2.69 12.77
N LEU A 135 4.32 2.79 12.14
CA LEU A 135 3.59 4.05 12.01
C LEU A 135 3.10 4.54 13.37
N LYS A 136 3.21 5.85 13.60
CA LYS A 136 2.60 6.48 14.76
C LYS A 136 1.07 6.45 14.63
N PRO A 137 0.30 6.32 15.73
CA PRO A 137 -1.16 6.32 15.69
C PRO A 137 -1.77 7.54 14.99
N ARG A 138 -1.13 8.72 15.10
CA ARG A 138 -1.61 9.92 14.40
C ARG A 138 -1.48 9.84 12.89
N VAL A 139 -0.46 9.15 12.38
CA VAL A 139 -0.29 8.92 10.93
C VAL A 139 -1.30 7.89 10.45
N LEU A 140 -1.58 6.84 11.23
CA LEU A 140 -2.66 5.89 10.93
C LEU A 140 -4.03 6.57 10.84
N GLU A 141 -4.30 7.52 11.74
CA GLU A 141 -5.52 8.34 11.67
C GLU A 141 -5.53 9.25 10.43
N GLU A 142 -4.38 9.80 10.03
CA GLU A 142 -4.29 10.56 8.78
C GLU A 142 -4.58 9.68 7.56
N ILE A 143 -4.00 8.48 7.51
CA ILE A 143 -4.25 7.49 6.46
C ILE A 143 -5.74 7.13 6.42
N ARG A 144 -6.40 6.98 7.58
CA ARG A 144 -7.85 6.80 7.68
C ARG A 144 -8.62 7.93 7.00
N LEU A 145 -8.25 9.19 7.27
CA LEU A 145 -8.89 10.36 6.69
C LEU A 145 -8.70 10.41 5.16
N LEU A 146 -7.50 10.11 4.68
CA LEU A 146 -7.19 10.06 3.24
C LEU A 146 -7.97 8.96 2.51
N SER A 147 -8.20 7.81 3.15
CA SER A 147 -9.07 6.74 2.62
C SER A 147 -10.53 7.20 2.40
N GLY A 148 -10.89 8.36 2.96
CA GLY A 148 -12.18 9.01 2.79
C GLY A 148 -12.37 9.65 1.42
N PHE A 149 -11.29 10.01 0.70
CA PHE A 149 -11.40 10.69 -0.60
C PHE A 149 -12.19 9.88 -1.62
N ASP A 150 -13.24 10.50 -2.16
CA ASP A 150 -14.13 9.93 -3.17
C ASP A 150 -14.52 10.93 -4.27
N SER A 151 -14.94 10.37 -5.41
CA SER A 151 -15.55 11.08 -6.53
C SER A 151 -16.69 10.22 -7.06
N ASN A 152 -17.88 10.81 -7.30
CA ASN A 152 -19.06 10.09 -7.77
C ASN A 152 -19.42 8.81 -6.97
N ARG A 153 -19.19 8.82 -5.64
CA ARG A 153 -19.36 7.68 -4.72
C ARG A 153 -18.34 6.55 -4.87
N GLU A 154 -17.30 6.73 -5.67
CA GLU A 154 -16.18 5.82 -5.81
C GLU A 154 -14.96 6.33 -5.07
N LYS A 155 -14.20 5.45 -4.42
CA LYS A 155 -12.97 5.85 -3.74
C LYS A 155 -11.87 6.16 -4.74
N LEU A 156 -11.11 7.19 -4.39
CA LEU A 156 -9.98 7.67 -5.18
C LEU A 156 -8.66 6.99 -4.83
N LEU A 157 -8.60 6.32 -3.67
CA LEU A 157 -7.38 5.76 -3.11
C LEU A 157 -7.61 4.34 -2.59
N ASN A 158 -6.79 3.41 -3.03
CA ASN A 158 -6.68 2.07 -2.43
C ASN A 158 -5.44 2.01 -1.53
N ILE A 159 -5.62 1.79 -0.23
CA ILE A 159 -4.52 1.78 0.73
C ILE A 159 -4.23 0.34 1.17
N PHE A 160 -2.97 -0.07 1.07
CA PHE A 160 -2.46 -1.35 1.56
C PHE A 160 -1.49 -1.08 2.71
N LEU A 161 -1.87 -1.45 3.93
CA LEU A 161 -0.97 -1.48 5.07
C LEU A 161 -0.33 -2.86 5.16
N VAL A 162 0.99 -2.90 5.14
CA VAL A 162 1.77 -4.13 5.09
C VAL A 162 2.72 -4.12 6.27
N GLY A 163 2.70 -5.18 7.06
CA GLY A 163 3.51 -5.20 8.27
C GLY A 163 3.57 -6.55 8.95
N GLN A 164 4.11 -6.51 10.15
CA GLN A 164 4.20 -7.66 11.06
C GLN A 164 2.90 -7.79 11.88
N PRO A 165 2.66 -8.92 12.58
CA PRO A 165 1.43 -9.13 13.36
C PRO A 165 1.08 -8.01 14.35
N GLU A 166 2.05 -7.27 14.87
CA GLU A 166 1.88 -6.14 15.79
C GLU A 166 1.06 -4.98 15.17
N LEU A 167 1.08 -4.85 13.84
CA LEU A 167 0.22 -3.92 13.12
C LEU A 167 -1.25 -4.25 13.40
N ARG A 168 -1.59 -5.54 13.40
CA ARG A 168 -2.94 -6.00 13.71
C ARG A 168 -3.30 -5.58 15.13
N ASP A 169 -2.46 -5.86 16.11
CA ASP A 169 -2.75 -5.50 17.51
C ASP A 169 -2.97 -3.99 17.69
N THR A 170 -2.18 -3.17 16.99
CA THR A 170 -2.33 -1.72 16.97
C THR A 170 -3.68 -1.29 16.38
N LEU A 171 -4.08 -1.86 15.25
CA LEU A 171 -5.33 -1.53 14.56
C LEU A 171 -6.57 -2.00 15.32
N PHE A 172 -6.46 -3.06 16.12
CA PHE A 172 -7.53 -3.59 16.97
C PHE A 172 -7.60 -2.89 18.34
N SER A 173 -6.73 -1.92 18.60
CA SER A 173 -6.78 -1.14 19.84
C SER A 173 -8.03 -0.25 19.90
N PRO A 174 -8.57 0.05 21.10
CA PRO A 174 -9.75 0.91 21.24
C PRO A 174 -9.56 2.30 20.63
N GLN A 175 -8.32 2.82 20.60
CA GLN A 175 -8.01 4.11 20.01
C GLN A 175 -8.17 4.12 18.48
N MET A 176 -8.10 2.96 17.83
CA MET A 176 -8.15 2.80 16.37
C MET A 176 -9.50 2.26 15.87
N GLU A 177 -10.55 2.22 16.70
CA GLU A 177 -11.85 1.63 16.36
C GLU A 177 -12.45 2.19 15.05
N GLN A 178 -12.28 3.49 14.79
CA GLN A 178 -12.77 4.12 13.55
C GLN A 178 -12.03 3.66 12.30
N LEU A 179 -10.72 3.42 12.42
CA LEU A 179 -9.91 2.86 11.33
C LEU A 179 -10.28 1.39 11.13
N PHE A 180 -10.46 0.65 12.23
CA PHE A 180 -10.88 -0.74 12.19
C PHE A 180 -12.21 -0.94 11.45
N GLN A 181 -13.20 -0.07 11.66
CA GLN A 181 -14.48 -0.13 10.94
C GLN A 181 -14.36 0.06 9.41
N ARG A 182 -13.24 0.61 8.92
CA ARG A 182 -12.95 0.74 7.48
C ARG A 182 -12.23 -0.48 6.90
N ILE A 183 -11.61 -1.31 7.75
CA ILE A 183 -10.92 -2.52 7.34
C ILE A 183 -11.97 -3.58 7.04
N ARG A 184 -12.11 -3.96 5.77
CA ARG A 184 -13.03 -5.03 5.36
C ARG A 184 -12.51 -6.45 5.60
N LEU A 185 -11.33 -6.60 6.21
CA LEU A 185 -10.64 -7.89 6.33
C LEU A 185 -10.87 -8.62 7.65
N ARG A 186 -11.21 -9.91 7.47
CA ARG A 186 -10.98 -11.04 8.37
C ARG A 186 -10.20 -12.09 7.60
#